data_AF-A0A3G8G7J8-F1
#
_entry.id   AF-A0A3G8G7J8-F1
#
_cell.length_a   1.000
_cell.length_b   1.000
_cell.length_c   1.000
_cell.angle_alpha   90.00
_cell.angle_beta   90.00
_cell.angle_gamma   90.00
#
_symmetry.space_group_name_H-M   'P 1'
#
loop_
_entity.id
_entity.type
_entity.pdbx_description
1 polymer ?
#
loop_
_entity_poly.entity_id
_entity_poly.type
_entity_poly.pdbx_seq_one_letter_code
_entity_poly.pdbx_strand_id
1 'polypeptide(L)'
;MNPGDAVSKSKFSPLDADLEKRVSDWLENYVNAPHPDLGRDGPICPFIEPALRADSLFTVSRDWEGAYTLEAMVTAIEEAQDHFRSIDWPSRNTTLHGLVVVFGNLPRAGWWLIDEGHRAAKDAAVARGLMLGQFHPECEAPAARNPLFPVNRSPYPMIAIRNMAFHDILFLHDNPDWFEQYRKRYDRYYSAAARIDPRFTALFEEAVAASRSGQAAHQETAEHHG
;
A
#
# COMPACT_ATOMS: atom_id res chain seq x y z
N MET A 1 9.20 -3.59 44.67
CA MET A 1 8.54 -3.20 43.40
C MET A 1 9.07 -4.15 42.34
N ASN A 2 8.22 -5.00 41.78
CA ASN A 2 8.62 -5.92 40.72
C ASN A 2 8.70 -5.15 39.39
N PRO A 3 9.81 -5.22 38.65
CA PRO A 3 9.89 -4.76 37.28
C PRO A 3 9.43 -5.90 36.37
N GLY A 4 8.13 -6.07 36.25
CA GLY A 4 7.50 -7.06 35.39
C GLY A 4 6.07 -6.64 35.14
N ASP A 5 5.64 -6.74 33.89
CA ASP A 5 4.26 -6.57 33.41
C ASP A 5 3.88 -5.17 32.90
N ALA A 6 4.72 -4.63 32.02
CA ALA A 6 4.17 -4.03 30.79
C ALA A 6 4.49 -4.96 29.62
N VAL A 7 3.91 -6.17 29.63
CA VAL A 7 3.75 -6.91 28.37
C VAL A 7 2.77 -6.07 27.55
N SER A 8 3.30 -5.27 26.63
CA SER A 8 2.46 -4.66 25.59
C SER A 8 1.76 -5.81 24.89
N LYS A 9 0.47 -6.03 25.20
CA LYS A 9 -0.36 -6.89 24.37
C LYS A 9 -0.19 -6.37 22.94
N SER A 10 0.14 -7.27 22.02
CA SER A 10 0.20 -6.91 20.61
C SER A 10 -1.13 -6.25 20.24
N LYS A 11 -1.09 -5.04 19.67
CA LYS A 11 -2.28 -4.33 19.17
C LYS A 11 -2.91 -5.07 17.98
N PHE A 12 -2.21 -6.05 17.44
CA PHE A 12 -2.61 -6.94 16.36
C PHE A 12 -2.80 -8.35 16.90
N SER A 13 -3.91 -8.97 16.55
CA SER A 13 -4.21 -10.36 16.89
C SER A 13 -4.25 -11.20 15.61
N PRO A 14 -4.08 -12.53 15.71
CA PRO A 14 -4.47 -13.42 14.62
C PRO A 14 -5.94 -13.21 14.26
N LEU A 15 -6.27 -13.45 12.99
CA LEU A 15 -7.68 -13.53 12.59
C LEU A 15 -8.35 -14.71 13.31
N ASP A 16 -9.61 -14.57 13.70
CA ASP A 16 -10.41 -15.74 14.03
C ASP A 16 -10.68 -16.57 12.77
N ALA A 17 -11.08 -17.84 12.95
CA ALA A 17 -11.22 -18.78 11.85
C ALA A 17 -12.21 -18.32 10.76
N ASP A 18 -13.25 -17.58 11.12
CA ASP A 18 -14.26 -17.11 10.18
C ASP A 18 -13.73 -15.92 9.35
N LEU A 19 -13.05 -14.98 10.00
CA LEU A 19 -12.36 -13.87 9.33
C LEU A 19 -11.23 -14.38 8.43
N GLU A 20 -10.40 -15.28 8.94
CA GLU A 20 -9.29 -15.88 8.20
C GLU A 20 -9.79 -16.54 6.93
N LYS A 21 -10.82 -17.39 7.04
CA LYS A 21 -11.42 -18.05 5.88
C LYS A 21 -11.89 -17.04 4.83
N ARG A 22 -12.61 -16.00 5.23
CA ARG A 22 -13.17 -15.00 4.29
C ARG A 22 -12.09 -14.14 3.64
N VAL A 23 -11.05 -13.78 4.38
CA VAL A 23 -9.92 -13.02 3.83
C VAL A 23 -9.12 -13.88 2.87
N SER A 24 -8.83 -15.13 3.22
CA SER A 24 -8.14 -16.08 2.33
C SER A 24 -8.95 -16.37 1.06
N ASP A 25 -10.26 -16.63 1.20
CA ASP A 25 -11.16 -16.82 0.05
C ASP A 25 -11.14 -15.60 -0.90
N TRP A 26 -11.14 -14.38 -0.35
CA TRP A 26 -11.05 -13.14 -1.13
C TRP A 26 -9.69 -12.97 -1.82
N LEU A 27 -8.59 -13.22 -1.10
CA LEU A 27 -7.24 -13.15 -1.66
C LEU A 27 -7.08 -14.13 -2.81
N GLU A 28 -7.53 -15.38 -2.65
CA GLU A 28 -7.39 -16.45 -3.63
C GLU A 28 -8.34 -16.27 -4.84
N ASN A 29 -9.61 -15.96 -4.59
CA ASN A 29 -10.63 -16.05 -5.64
C ASN A 29 -11.00 -14.71 -6.28
N TYR A 30 -10.61 -13.58 -5.68
CA TYR A 30 -10.80 -12.26 -6.27
C TYR A 30 -9.47 -11.59 -6.59
N VAL A 31 -8.62 -11.39 -5.58
CA VAL A 31 -7.38 -10.62 -5.75
C VAL A 31 -6.37 -11.37 -6.64
N ASN A 32 -6.30 -12.69 -6.53
CA ASN A 32 -5.45 -13.55 -7.35
C ASN A 32 -6.15 -14.08 -8.63
N ALA A 33 -7.35 -13.58 -8.94
CA ALA A 33 -8.09 -13.98 -10.14
C ALA A 33 -8.03 -12.89 -11.23
N PRO A 34 -8.10 -13.25 -12.52
CA PRO A 34 -8.29 -12.28 -13.58
C PRO A 34 -9.67 -11.64 -13.51
N HIS A 35 -9.79 -10.40 -14.00
CA HIS A 35 -11.07 -9.70 -14.07
C HIS A 35 -11.24 -9.02 -15.43
N PRO A 36 -12.39 -9.16 -16.11
CA PRO A 36 -12.61 -8.59 -17.44
C PRO A 36 -12.45 -7.07 -17.47
N ASP A 37 -12.85 -6.40 -16.39
CA ASP A 37 -12.77 -4.94 -16.27
C ASP A 37 -11.40 -4.42 -15.80
N LEU A 38 -10.38 -5.29 -15.63
CA LEU A 38 -9.07 -4.85 -15.12
C LEU A 38 -8.30 -3.96 -16.11
N GLY A 39 -8.59 -4.07 -17.41
CA GLY A 39 -7.87 -3.37 -18.47
C GLY A 39 -6.49 -3.99 -18.80
N ARG A 40 -6.24 -5.22 -18.35
CA ARG A 40 -5.11 -6.08 -18.75
C ARG A 40 -5.41 -7.54 -18.42
N ASP A 41 -4.64 -8.45 -19.02
CA ASP A 41 -4.68 -9.87 -18.67
C ASP A 41 -4.04 -10.14 -17.30
N GLY A 42 -4.36 -11.32 -16.76
CA GLY A 42 -3.81 -11.83 -15.50
C GLY A 42 -4.55 -11.34 -14.25
N PRO A 43 -4.05 -11.68 -13.05
CA PRO A 43 -4.74 -11.45 -11.79
C PRO A 43 -4.86 -9.96 -11.45
N ILE A 44 -5.86 -9.59 -10.65
CA ILE A 44 -6.02 -8.23 -10.11
C ILE A 44 -4.71 -7.75 -9.47
N CYS A 45 -4.14 -8.53 -8.56
CA CYS A 45 -2.83 -8.26 -7.99
C CYS A 45 -1.88 -9.45 -8.24
N PRO A 46 -0.86 -9.31 -9.11
CA PRO A 46 0.10 -10.37 -9.40
C PRO A 46 1.06 -10.68 -8.24
N PHE A 47 0.93 -9.97 -7.11
CA PHE A 47 1.72 -10.17 -5.90
C PHE A 47 1.22 -11.35 -5.06
N ILE A 48 -0.08 -11.67 -5.11
CA ILE A 48 -0.70 -12.58 -4.14
C ILE A 48 -0.14 -14.01 -4.28
N GLU A 49 -0.21 -14.62 -5.46
CA GLU A 49 0.29 -15.99 -5.64
C GLU A 49 1.78 -16.16 -5.27
N PRO A 50 2.72 -15.30 -5.71
CA PRO A 50 4.12 -15.40 -5.27
C PRO A 50 4.30 -15.22 -3.76
N ALA A 51 3.57 -14.29 -3.13
CA ALA A 51 3.71 -14.03 -1.70
C ALA A 51 3.14 -15.17 -0.84
N LEU A 52 1.99 -15.74 -1.22
CA LEU A 52 1.41 -16.90 -0.56
C LEU A 52 2.34 -18.12 -0.66
N ARG A 53 2.88 -18.42 -1.85
CA ARG A 53 3.83 -19.54 -2.04
C ARG A 53 5.13 -19.39 -1.25
N ALA A 54 5.50 -18.17 -0.89
CA ALA A 54 6.71 -17.86 -0.15
C ALA A 54 6.45 -17.63 1.35
N ASP A 55 5.26 -17.93 1.85
CA ASP A 55 4.84 -17.68 3.24
C ASP A 55 5.16 -16.24 3.68
N SER A 56 4.91 -15.28 2.78
CA SER A 56 5.33 -13.88 2.91
C SER A 56 4.16 -12.89 2.92
N LEU A 57 2.93 -13.39 3.05
CA LEU A 57 1.74 -12.58 3.20
C LEU A 57 1.07 -12.91 4.53
N PHE A 58 1.12 -11.99 5.49
CA PHE A 58 0.52 -12.17 6.81
C PHE A 58 -0.79 -11.39 6.91
N THR A 59 -1.75 -11.95 7.64
CA THR A 59 -3.04 -11.32 7.93
C THR A 59 -3.22 -11.23 9.43
N VAL A 60 -3.64 -10.06 9.91
CA VAL A 60 -3.89 -9.81 11.33
C VAL A 60 -5.15 -8.98 11.50
N SER A 61 -5.80 -9.08 12.65
CA SER A 61 -6.90 -8.21 13.05
C SER A 61 -6.41 -7.14 14.01
N ARG A 62 -7.10 -6.01 13.97
CA ARG A 62 -7.08 -4.99 15.01
C ARG A 62 -8.51 -4.54 15.24
N ASP A 63 -9.02 -4.76 16.44
CA ASP A 63 -10.34 -4.24 16.77
C ASP A 63 -10.31 -2.72 16.86
N TRP A 64 -11.34 -2.11 16.28
CA TRP A 64 -11.57 -0.69 16.39
C TRP A 64 -12.27 -0.39 17.71
N GLU A 65 -11.58 0.37 18.56
CA GLU A 65 -12.08 0.82 19.85
C GLU A 65 -12.06 2.35 19.90
N GLY A 66 -13.10 2.94 20.50
CA GLY A 66 -13.18 4.38 20.70
C GLY A 66 -13.78 5.16 19.52
N ALA A 67 -13.44 6.44 19.43
CA ALA A 67 -14.06 7.36 18.49
C ALA A 67 -13.54 7.16 17.05
N TYR A 68 -14.44 7.30 16.07
CA TYR A 68 -14.14 7.25 14.64
C TYR A 68 -13.46 8.56 14.19
N THR A 69 -12.19 8.73 14.53
CA THR A 69 -11.40 9.91 14.17
C THR A 69 -10.31 9.56 13.17
N LEU A 70 -10.00 10.52 12.29
CA LEU A 70 -8.92 10.37 11.31
C LEU A 70 -7.57 10.16 12.01
N GLU A 71 -7.31 10.89 13.10
CA GLU A 71 -6.10 10.76 13.91
C GLU A 71 -5.89 9.32 14.40
N ALA A 72 -6.93 8.70 14.97
CA ALA A 72 -6.85 7.31 15.43
C ALA A 72 -6.54 6.33 14.30
N MET A 73 -7.05 6.58 13.09
CA MET A 73 -6.79 5.72 11.93
C MET A 73 -5.36 5.89 11.41
N VAL A 74 -4.86 7.13 11.36
CA VAL A 74 -3.47 7.41 10.97
C VAL A 74 -2.52 6.73 11.95
N THR A 75 -2.72 6.90 13.26
CA THR A 75 -1.95 6.18 14.29
C THR A 75 -2.04 4.68 14.10
N ALA A 76 -3.22 4.15 13.75
CA ALA A 76 -3.37 2.73 13.53
C ALA A 76 -2.58 2.19 12.33
N ILE A 77 -2.52 2.97 11.24
CA ILE A 77 -1.74 2.66 10.04
C ILE A 77 -0.24 2.78 10.31
N GLU A 78 0.20 3.77 11.08
CA GLU A 78 1.60 3.93 11.50
C GLU A 78 2.07 2.74 12.34
N GLU A 79 1.26 2.33 13.32
CA GLU A 79 1.54 1.15 14.14
C GLU A 79 1.57 -0.14 13.31
N ALA A 80 0.74 -0.24 12.27
CA ALA A 80 0.76 -1.37 11.34
C ALA A 80 2.04 -1.37 10.48
N GLN A 81 2.55 -0.21 10.08
CA GLN A 81 3.84 -0.10 9.38
C GLN A 81 5.02 -0.49 10.29
N ASP A 82 4.97 -0.14 11.57
CA ASP A 82 5.97 -0.55 12.54
C ASP A 82 5.91 -2.06 12.80
N HIS A 83 4.70 -2.61 12.90
CA HIS A 83 4.50 -4.05 13.00
C HIS A 83 5.04 -4.79 11.77
N PHE A 84 4.72 -4.32 10.56
CA PHE A 84 5.26 -4.84 9.30
C PHE A 84 6.80 -4.94 9.30
N ARG A 85 7.47 -3.92 9.86
CA ARG A 85 8.94 -3.89 9.97
C ARG A 85 9.49 -4.83 11.04
N SER A 86 8.69 -5.18 12.05
CA SER A 86 9.08 -6.09 13.13
C SER A 86 8.88 -7.58 12.83
N ILE A 87 8.12 -7.91 11.79
CA ILE A 87 7.85 -9.30 11.41
C ILE A 87 9.17 -9.99 11.02
N ASP A 88 9.41 -11.16 11.63
CA ASP A 88 10.45 -12.08 11.18
C ASP A 88 9.91 -12.87 9.98
N TRP A 89 10.24 -12.39 8.78
CA TRP A 89 9.69 -12.93 7.54
C TRP A 89 10.36 -14.25 7.14
N PRO A 90 9.59 -15.32 6.85
CA PRO A 90 10.15 -16.60 6.39
C PRO A 90 10.98 -16.47 5.11
N SER A 91 10.50 -15.69 4.14
CA SER A 91 11.22 -15.42 2.90
C SER A 91 12.24 -14.31 3.06
N ARG A 92 13.43 -14.51 2.52
CA ARG A 92 14.45 -13.46 2.36
C ARG A 92 14.13 -12.49 1.22
N ASN A 93 13.19 -12.82 0.34
CA ASN A 93 12.80 -11.93 -0.74
C ASN A 93 11.84 -10.86 -0.22
N THR A 94 12.42 -9.71 0.15
CA THR A 94 11.68 -8.58 0.71
C THR A 94 10.63 -8.00 -0.24
N THR A 95 10.72 -8.25 -1.55
CA THR A 95 9.70 -7.81 -2.50
C THR A 95 8.40 -8.60 -2.40
N LEU A 96 8.35 -9.67 -1.61
CA LEU A 96 7.15 -10.50 -1.39
C LEU A 96 6.50 -10.28 -0.03
N HIS A 97 7.12 -9.48 0.85
CA HIS A 97 6.57 -9.21 2.18
C HIS A 97 5.32 -8.33 2.09
N GLY A 98 4.21 -8.84 2.61
CA GLY A 98 2.93 -8.14 2.67
C GLY A 98 2.22 -8.40 4.00
N LEU A 99 1.62 -7.36 4.58
CA LEU A 99 0.76 -7.44 5.76
C LEU A 99 -0.62 -6.89 5.41
N VAL A 100 -1.67 -7.62 5.72
CA VAL A 100 -3.06 -7.15 5.66
C VAL A 100 -3.57 -7.01 7.08
N VAL A 101 -4.01 -5.79 7.44
CA VAL A 101 -4.64 -5.52 8.73
C VAL A 101 -6.14 -5.36 8.54
N VAL A 102 -6.91 -6.23 9.18
CA VAL A 102 -8.37 -6.18 9.23
C VAL A 102 -8.83 -5.36 10.43
N PHE A 103 -9.61 -4.31 10.19
CA PHE A 103 -10.17 -3.48 11.26
C PHE A 103 -11.49 -4.08 11.74
N GLY A 104 -11.40 -4.92 12.78
CA GLY A 104 -12.56 -5.51 13.44
C GLY A 104 -13.44 -4.42 14.06
N ASN A 105 -14.75 -4.65 14.15
CA ASN A 105 -15.72 -3.73 14.76
C ASN A 105 -15.81 -2.31 14.16
N LEU A 106 -15.12 -1.99 13.05
CA LEU A 106 -15.30 -0.72 12.35
C LEU A 106 -16.60 -0.77 11.53
N PRO A 107 -17.68 -0.05 11.93
CA PRO A 107 -18.95 -0.10 11.23
C PRO A 107 -18.85 0.58 9.87
N ARG A 108 -19.84 0.32 9.00
CA ARG A 108 -19.95 0.95 7.67
C ARG A 108 -19.79 2.48 7.70
N ALA A 109 -20.35 3.15 8.71
CA ALA A 109 -20.24 4.60 8.89
C ALA A 109 -18.81 5.09 9.17
N GLY A 110 -17.87 4.20 9.47
CA GLY A 110 -16.46 4.50 9.68
C GLY A 110 -15.55 4.12 8.51
N TRP A 111 -16.06 3.52 7.42
CA TRP A 111 -15.20 3.08 6.30
C TRP A 111 -14.49 4.22 5.59
N TRP A 112 -15.05 5.43 5.61
CA TRP A 112 -14.37 6.62 5.11
C TRP A 112 -13.01 6.86 5.79
N LEU A 113 -12.82 6.39 7.03
CA LEU A 113 -11.52 6.46 7.71
C LEU A 113 -10.45 5.65 6.98
N ILE A 114 -10.82 4.54 6.34
CA ILE A 114 -9.87 3.72 5.58
C ILE A 114 -9.32 4.52 4.39
N ASP A 115 -10.18 5.25 3.68
CA ASP A 115 -9.79 6.10 2.55
C ASP A 115 -8.99 7.34 3.01
N GLU A 116 -9.53 8.08 3.99
CA GLU A 116 -8.89 9.30 4.49
C GLU A 116 -7.57 9.01 5.22
N GLY A 117 -7.55 7.93 6.01
CA GLY A 117 -6.37 7.45 6.72
C GLY A 117 -5.29 6.96 5.76
N HIS A 118 -5.66 6.22 4.71
CA HIS A 118 -4.73 5.87 3.63
C HIS A 118 -4.11 7.11 3.01
N ARG A 119 -4.93 8.10 2.63
CA ARG A 119 -4.45 9.33 2.01
C ARG A 119 -3.51 10.10 2.94
N ALA A 120 -3.88 10.25 4.20
CA ALA A 120 -3.09 10.97 5.20
C ALA A 120 -1.76 10.26 5.54
N ALA A 121 -1.74 8.93 5.54
CA ALA A 121 -0.53 8.16 5.86
C ALA A 121 0.38 7.88 4.65
N LYS A 122 -0.09 8.13 3.42
CA LYS A 122 0.61 7.74 2.19
C LYS A 122 1.99 8.39 2.06
N ASP A 123 2.11 9.68 2.36
CA ASP A 123 3.39 10.41 2.26
C ASP A 123 4.47 9.77 3.15
N ALA A 124 4.13 9.51 4.41
CA ALA A 124 5.02 8.87 5.38
C ALA A 124 5.37 7.43 4.97
N ALA A 125 4.41 6.66 4.47
CA ALA A 125 4.64 5.30 4.01
C ALA A 125 5.59 5.26 2.79
N VAL A 126 5.37 6.14 1.81
CA VAL A 126 6.22 6.24 0.60
C VAL A 126 7.64 6.67 0.97
N ALA A 127 7.82 7.62 1.89
CA ALA A 127 9.12 8.00 2.42
C ALA A 127 9.85 6.80 3.07
N ARG A 128 9.10 5.93 3.78
CA ARG A 128 9.58 4.66 4.35
C ARG A 128 9.80 3.55 3.32
N GLY A 129 9.53 3.79 2.04
CA GLY A 129 9.63 2.78 0.97
C GLY A 129 8.55 1.71 1.04
N LEU A 130 7.41 2.03 1.61
CA LEU A 130 6.23 1.18 1.71
C LEU A 130 5.16 1.66 0.75
N MET A 131 4.26 0.74 0.39
CA MET A 131 3.01 1.05 -0.28
C MET A 131 1.85 0.63 0.60
N LEU A 132 0.81 1.47 0.60
CA LEU A 132 -0.44 1.22 1.27
C LEU A 132 -1.55 0.97 0.24
N GLY A 133 -2.41 -0.01 0.51
CA GLY A 133 -3.68 -0.19 -0.21
C GLY A 133 -4.85 -0.07 0.75
N GLN A 134 -5.83 0.78 0.43
CA GLN A 134 -7.10 0.87 1.15
C GLN A 134 -8.12 -0.13 0.61
N PHE A 135 -8.87 -0.78 1.49
CA PHE A 135 -9.90 -1.76 1.11
C PHE A 135 -11.08 -1.67 2.05
N HIS A 136 -12.30 -1.71 1.51
CA HIS A 136 -13.54 -1.93 2.26
C HIS A 136 -14.65 -2.35 1.29
N PRO A 137 -15.81 -2.86 1.76
CA PRO A 137 -16.85 -3.39 0.87
C PRO A 137 -17.43 -2.38 -0.14
N GLU A 138 -17.33 -1.08 0.16
CA GLU A 138 -17.79 0.01 -0.70
C GLU A 138 -16.65 0.84 -1.29
N CYS A 139 -15.42 0.33 -1.30
CA CYS A 139 -14.27 1.09 -1.79
C CYS A 139 -14.43 1.41 -3.28
N GLU A 140 -14.23 2.67 -3.61
CA GLU A 140 -14.32 3.19 -4.98
C GLU A 140 -12.94 3.37 -5.62
N ALA A 141 -11.85 3.02 -4.92
CA ALA A 141 -10.50 3.14 -5.46
C ALA A 141 -10.37 2.30 -6.76
N PRO A 142 -10.00 2.94 -7.89
CA PRO A 142 -10.08 2.31 -9.20
C PRO A 142 -8.87 1.43 -9.53
N ALA A 143 -9.03 0.55 -10.51
CA ALA A 143 -7.90 -0.11 -11.16
C ALA A 143 -7.01 0.89 -11.90
N ALA A 144 -5.69 0.70 -11.82
CA ALA A 144 -4.70 1.55 -12.48
C ALA A 144 -4.86 1.65 -14.01
N ARG A 145 -5.55 0.69 -14.64
CA ARG A 145 -5.78 0.65 -16.08
C ARG A 145 -7.27 0.76 -16.46
N ASN A 146 -8.17 0.89 -15.49
CA ASN A 146 -9.59 1.14 -15.73
C ASN A 146 -10.21 1.96 -14.57
N PRO A 147 -10.48 3.27 -14.76
CA PRO A 147 -11.05 4.12 -13.71
C PRO A 147 -12.49 3.75 -13.33
N LEU A 148 -13.20 2.96 -14.14
CA LEU A 148 -14.58 2.54 -13.86
C LEU A 148 -14.66 1.25 -13.03
N PHE A 149 -13.53 0.58 -12.78
CA PHE A 149 -13.50 -0.68 -12.04
C PHE A 149 -13.02 -0.44 -10.59
N PRO A 150 -13.93 -0.49 -9.59
CA PRO A 150 -13.59 -0.34 -8.17
C PRO A 150 -12.90 -1.60 -7.65
N VAL A 151 -11.58 -1.65 -7.85
CA VAL A 151 -10.77 -2.87 -7.71
C VAL A 151 -10.48 -3.23 -6.25
N ASN A 152 -10.60 -2.27 -5.34
CA ASN A 152 -10.26 -2.45 -3.91
C ASN A 152 -11.47 -2.85 -3.04
N ARG A 153 -12.54 -3.37 -3.64
CA ARG A 153 -13.65 -3.93 -2.86
C ARG A 153 -13.21 -5.22 -2.16
N SER A 154 -13.63 -5.34 -0.90
CA SER A 154 -13.18 -6.42 -0.02
C SER A 154 -14.28 -6.83 0.97
N PRO A 155 -14.17 -8.00 1.63
CA PRO A 155 -15.17 -8.43 2.60
C PRO A 155 -15.20 -7.58 3.89
N TYR A 156 -14.10 -6.91 4.22
CA TYR A 156 -13.92 -6.15 5.46
C TYR A 156 -13.10 -4.87 5.23
N PRO A 157 -13.23 -3.84 6.08
CA PRO A 157 -12.32 -2.70 6.06
C PRO A 157 -10.90 -3.13 6.44
N MET A 158 -9.94 -2.86 5.56
CA MET A 158 -8.55 -3.30 5.69
C MET A 158 -7.57 -2.27 5.13
N ILE A 159 -6.33 -2.33 5.63
CA ILE A 159 -5.17 -1.70 5.01
C ILE A 159 -4.17 -2.81 4.68
N ALA A 160 -3.70 -2.84 3.43
CA ALA A 160 -2.57 -3.67 3.03
C ALA A 160 -1.29 -2.83 3.03
N ILE A 161 -0.20 -3.42 3.51
CA ILE A 161 1.14 -2.83 3.57
C ILE A 161 2.09 -3.78 2.87
N ARG A 162 2.93 -3.26 1.98
CA ARG A 162 4.07 -4.01 1.43
C ARG A 162 5.24 -3.10 1.16
N ASN A 163 6.41 -3.69 0.91
CA ASN A 163 7.51 -2.93 0.34
C ASN A 163 7.12 -2.39 -1.05
N MET A 164 7.60 -1.18 -1.35
CA MET A 164 7.51 -0.61 -2.70
C MET A 164 8.13 -1.58 -3.71
N ALA A 165 7.54 -1.63 -4.90
CA ALA A 165 7.91 -2.48 -6.00
C ALA A 165 8.09 -1.65 -7.28
N PHE A 166 8.80 -2.22 -8.25
CA PHE A 166 9.09 -1.54 -9.52
C PHE A 166 7.82 -1.05 -10.26
N HIS A 167 6.72 -1.81 -10.18
CA HIS A 167 5.47 -1.48 -10.86
C HIS A 167 4.71 -0.30 -10.21
N ASP A 168 5.15 0.18 -9.05
CA ASP A 168 4.49 1.28 -8.32
C ASP A 168 4.64 2.65 -8.97
N ILE A 169 5.42 2.76 -10.05
CA ILE A 169 5.41 3.96 -10.91
C ILE A 169 3.98 4.32 -11.34
N LEU A 170 3.11 3.31 -11.53
CA LEU A 170 1.69 3.49 -11.84
C LEU A 170 0.93 4.35 -10.82
N PHE A 171 1.42 4.46 -9.59
CA PHE A 171 0.74 5.14 -8.47
C PHE A 171 1.54 6.31 -7.87
N LEU A 172 2.79 6.50 -8.32
CA LEU A 172 3.74 7.42 -7.71
C LEU A 172 4.27 8.49 -8.68
N HIS A 173 4.12 8.33 -10.00
CA HIS A 173 4.68 9.24 -11.01
C HIS A 173 4.13 10.67 -10.94
N ASP A 174 2.85 10.84 -10.62
CA ASP A 174 2.17 12.15 -10.64
C ASP A 174 2.51 13.07 -9.47
N ASN A 175 3.14 12.55 -8.41
CA ASN A 175 3.55 13.33 -7.24
C ASN A 175 5.08 13.40 -7.20
N PRO A 176 5.70 14.60 -7.29
CA PRO A 176 7.16 14.74 -7.34
C PRO A 176 7.90 14.13 -6.15
N ASP A 177 7.37 14.28 -4.93
CA ASP A 177 8.01 13.75 -3.72
C ASP A 177 7.93 12.22 -3.68
N TRP A 178 6.78 11.66 -4.07
CA TRP A 178 6.61 10.21 -4.20
C TRP A 178 7.50 9.63 -5.29
N PHE A 179 7.53 10.29 -6.45
CA PHE A 179 8.37 9.88 -7.56
C PHE A 179 9.85 9.90 -7.19
N GLU A 180 10.33 10.90 -6.45
CA GLU A 180 11.72 10.94 -6.00
C GLU A 180 12.06 9.74 -5.09
N GLN A 181 11.16 9.34 -4.19
CA GLN A 181 11.34 8.13 -3.38
C GLN A 181 11.37 6.86 -4.24
N TYR A 182 10.51 6.77 -5.26
CA TYR A 182 10.52 5.68 -6.22
C TYR A 182 11.83 5.64 -7.02
N ARG A 183 12.25 6.79 -7.56
CA ARG A 183 13.42 6.95 -8.42
C ARG A 183 14.70 6.53 -7.70
N LYS A 184 14.89 6.93 -6.43
CA LYS A 184 16.02 6.48 -5.59
C LYS A 184 16.18 4.95 -5.55
N ARG A 185 15.10 4.19 -5.73
CA ARG A 185 15.08 2.73 -5.66
C ARG A 185 15.20 2.06 -7.03
N TYR A 186 14.63 2.67 -8.07
CA TYR A 186 14.39 2.00 -9.35
C TYR A 186 15.00 2.65 -10.60
N ASP A 187 15.59 3.85 -10.49
CA ASP A 187 16.19 4.58 -11.63
C ASP A 187 17.15 3.72 -12.48
N ARG A 188 17.97 2.88 -11.80
CA ARG A 188 18.93 1.97 -12.46
C ARG A 188 18.29 1.00 -13.45
N TYR A 189 17.01 0.63 -13.27
CA TYR A 189 16.33 -0.30 -14.17
C TYR A 189 15.96 0.37 -15.49
N TYR A 190 15.64 1.67 -15.46
CA TYR A 190 15.34 2.47 -16.66
C TYR A 190 16.60 2.84 -17.46
N SER A 191 17.74 2.94 -16.77
CA SER A 191 19.04 3.17 -17.42
C SER A 191 19.69 1.89 -17.97
N ALA A 192 19.18 0.71 -17.60
CA ALA A 192 19.71 -0.58 -18.05
C ALA A 192 19.02 -1.04 -19.35
N ALA A 193 19.66 -1.95 -20.10
CA ALA A 193 19.08 -2.60 -21.28
C ALA A 193 17.95 -3.62 -20.95
N ALA A 194 17.26 -3.43 -19.81
CA ALA A 194 16.16 -4.27 -19.39
C ALA A 194 14.94 -4.02 -20.29
N ARG A 195 14.24 -5.10 -20.66
CA ARG A 195 12.95 -4.97 -21.36
C ARG A 195 11.89 -4.56 -20.35
N ILE A 196 11.57 -3.27 -20.34
CA ILE A 196 10.56 -2.66 -19.47
C ILE A 196 9.24 -2.52 -20.26
N ASP A 197 8.10 -2.61 -19.58
CA ASP A 197 6.79 -2.25 -20.17
C ASP A 197 6.87 -0.79 -20.67
N PRO A 198 6.60 -0.50 -21.96
CA PRO A 198 6.67 0.84 -22.52
C PRO A 198 5.87 1.88 -21.73
N ARG A 199 4.77 1.47 -21.09
CA ARG A 199 3.99 2.36 -20.22
C ARG A 199 4.79 2.81 -19.02
N PHE A 200 5.58 1.94 -18.38
CA PHE A 200 6.39 2.34 -17.22
C PHE A 200 7.50 3.30 -17.64
N THR A 201 8.12 3.07 -18.80
CA THR A 201 9.11 4.00 -19.36
C THR A 201 8.51 5.38 -19.60
N ALA A 202 7.35 5.45 -20.25
CA ALA A 202 6.67 6.73 -20.50
C ALA A 202 6.36 7.48 -19.20
N LEU A 203 5.75 6.82 -18.22
CA LEU A 203 5.44 7.44 -16.92
C LEU A 203 6.69 7.94 -16.19
N PHE A 204 7.79 7.18 -16.28
CA PHE A 204 9.06 7.57 -15.67
C PHE A 204 9.67 8.80 -16.35
N GLU A 205 9.71 8.81 -17.69
CA GLU A 205 10.23 9.94 -18.47
C GLU A 205 9.41 11.22 -18.26
N GLU A 206 8.08 11.12 -18.23
CA GLU A 206 7.15 12.20 -17.92
C GLU A 206 7.43 12.78 -16.52
N ALA A 207 7.57 11.93 -15.51
CA ALA A 207 7.84 12.36 -14.14
C ALA A 207 9.23 13.00 -13.98
N VAL A 208 10.25 12.52 -14.70
CA VAL A 208 11.59 13.17 -14.76
C VAL A 208 11.48 14.56 -15.39
N ALA A 209 10.75 14.70 -16.50
CA ALA A 209 10.57 15.98 -17.18
C ALA A 209 9.83 17.00 -16.30
N ALA A 210 8.76 16.56 -15.61
CA ALA A 210 7.99 17.38 -14.68
C ALA A 210 8.88 17.87 -13.50
N SER A 211 9.69 16.97 -12.93
CA SER A 211 10.57 17.29 -11.80
C SER A 211 11.62 18.36 -12.15
N ARG A 212 12.19 18.30 -13.37
CA ARG A 212 13.15 19.31 -13.87
C ARG A 212 12.51 20.67 -14.06
N SER A 213 11.29 20.69 -14.59
CA SER A 213 10.53 21.93 -14.85
C SER A 213 10.15 22.64 -13.54
N GLY A 214 9.77 21.89 -12.50
CA GLY A 214 9.49 22.44 -11.17
C GLY A 214 10.72 22.99 -10.45
N GLN A 215 11.88 22.36 -10.63
CA GLN A 215 13.15 22.85 -10.07
C GLN A 215 13.64 24.15 -10.72
N ALA A 216 13.53 24.26 -12.04
CA ALA A 216 13.88 25.47 -12.78
C ALA A 216 13.01 26.67 -12.36
N ALA A 217 11.70 26.47 -12.21
CA ALA A 217 10.78 27.52 -11.75
C ALA A 217 11.07 27.97 -10.31
N HIS A 218 11.44 27.04 -9.41
CA HIS A 218 11.82 27.40 -8.04
C HIS A 218 13.14 28.17 -7.97
N GLN A 219 14.12 27.88 -8.83
CA GLN A 219 15.38 28.61 -8.90
C GLN A 219 15.21 30.05 -9.40
N GLU A 220 14.39 30.28 -10.44
CA GLU A 220 14.13 31.64 -10.95
C GLU A 220 13.40 32.53 -9.92
N THR A 221 12.48 31.97 -9.12
CA THR A 221 11.80 32.74 -8.07
C THR A 221 12.70 33.12 -6.88
N ALA A 222 13.70 32.29 -6.57
CA ALA A 222 14.66 32.53 -5.50
C ALA A 222 15.72 33.58 -5.89
N GLU A 223 16.10 33.65 -7.17
CA GLU A 223 17.04 34.66 -7.69
C GLU A 223 16.42 36.05 -7.83
N HIS A 224 15.09 36.17 -7.94
CA HIS A 224 14.40 37.46 -8.05
C HIS A 224 14.06 38.12 -6.70
N HIS A 225 14.26 37.42 -5.58
CA HIS A 225 14.07 37.95 -4.23
C HIS A 225 15.39 38.09 -3.43
N GLY A 226 16.53 37.97 -4.10
CA GLY A 226 17.87 38.18 -3.55
C GLY A 226 18.43 39.58 -3.79
#